data_AF-A0A1Y2LX58-F1
#
_entry.id   AF-A0A1Y2LX58-F1
#
_cell.length_a   1.000
_cell.length_b   1.000
_cell.length_c   1.000
_cell.angle_alpha   90.00
_cell.angle_beta   90.00
_cell.angle_gamma   90.00
#
_symmetry.space_group_name_H-M   'P 1'
#
loop_
_entity.id
_entity.type
_entity.pdbx_description
1 polymer ?
#
loop_
_entity_poly.entity_id
_entity_poly.type
_entity_poly.pdbx_seq_one_letter_code
_entity_poly.pdbx_strand_id
1 'polypeptide(L)'
;MSFKFGLNVKNKLASGPAKPGLAKKKKPLLGGDDDEDVKGKGNAETNVQEISDFTFDDTLASSSEPSKPAPAKSKKGQPPAPPTKKAKAKADDPTIIGYSASAKDAERLAAEAEQQDASLYDYDSAFDALHARQAAIAAARKEDAAARKPKYIDALFSASEQRKKDQLRARDKLLAREREAEGDEFADKDKFVTGAYKAQQEEAARAEEEERLRMEAEEAQKKKHGMQGFHKQMLLEQEQRHAEAMKYADEAAAKGEKLVVEEEKTDRQVAEEARAQGKSVMLNDAGEIADRRQLLSAGLNIVAKPKSAASKGTAQQDRPAVNPLTYQPKVAKHAQRERQTAMIAEQIEAASKRKADEEAEEQARIMHAAKSQKTKEEIGSAKERYLQRKREAAEAKAKAAGK
;
A
#
# COMPACT_ATOMS: atom_id res chain seq x y z
N MET A 1 17.76 -23.03 -43.86
CA MET A 1 17.66 -21.90 -42.92
C MET A 1 16.52 -22.26 -41.96
N SER A 2 16.62 -22.31 -40.64
CA SER A 2 17.53 -21.69 -39.68
C SER A 2 17.52 -22.57 -38.41
N PHE A 3 18.69 -22.64 -37.75
CA PHE A 3 18.90 -23.34 -36.49
C PHE A 3 18.28 -22.57 -35.31
N LYS A 4 17.75 -23.28 -34.32
CA LYS A 4 17.40 -22.73 -33.00
C LYS A 4 18.08 -23.58 -31.92
N PHE A 5 19.21 -23.09 -31.41
CA PHE A 5 19.90 -23.64 -30.24
C PHE A 5 19.19 -23.17 -28.96
N GLY A 6 18.86 -24.12 -28.08
CA GLY A 6 18.44 -23.86 -26.71
C GLY A 6 19.25 -24.76 -25.77
N LEU A 7 20.34 -24.20 -25.24
CA LEU A 7 21.28 -24.85 -24.33
C LEU A 7 20.72 -24.77 -22.89
N ASN A 8 20.19 -25.87 -22.37
CA ASN A 8 19.88 -26.03 -20.94
C ASN A 8 21.00 -26.82 -20.27
N VAL A 9 21.91 -26.13 -19.58
CA VAL A 9 22.96 -26.77 -18.77
C VAL A 9 22.40 -27.06 -17.38
N LYS A 10 22.23 -28.34 -17.06
CA LYS A 10 21.98 -28.86 -15.71
C LYS A 10 23.31 -29.08 -14.99
N ASN A 11 23.27 -28.77 -13.70
CA ASN A 11 24.29 -28.95 -12.66
C ASN A 11 25.15 -30.21 -12.78
N LYS A 12 26.45 -30.01 -12.55
CA LYS A 12 27.44 -31.06 -12.28
C LYS A 12 27.89 -30.93 -10.82
N LEU A 13 27.58 -31.95 -10.01
CA LEU A 13 28.20 -32.17 -8.69
C LEU A 13 29.68 -32.55 -8.85
N ALA A 14 30.50 -32.15 -7.89
CA ALA A 14 31.81 -32.75 -7.61
C ALA A 14 31.95 -33.02 -6.09
N SER A 15 32.51 -34.21 -5.81
CA SER A 15 33.06 -34.79 -4.57
C SER A 15 33.79 -33.81 -3.63
N GLY A 16 33.91 -33.99 -2.31
CA GLY A 16 33.87 -35.19 -1.45
C GLY A 16 33.97 -34.82 0.06
N PRO A 17 34.30 -35.76 0.97
CA PRO A 17 33.80 -35.77 2.35
C PRO A 17 34.84 -35.49 3.45
N ALA A 18 34.43 -34.91 4.60
CA ALA A 18 34.96 -35.20 5.94
C ALA A 18 34.18 -34.46 7.07
N LYS A 19 33.73 -35.23 8.07
CA LYS A 19 33.54 -34.84 9.49
C LYS A 19 34.50 -35.75 10.30
N PRO A 20 35.05 -35.36 11.47
CA PRO A 20 34.32 -35.21 12.76
C PRO A 20 34.83 -34.00 13.61
N GLY A 21 34.26 -33.58 14.74
CA GLY A 21 33.43 -34.24 15.74
C GLY A 21 32.85 -33.28 16.81
N LEU A 22 32.42 -33.89 17.91
CA LEU A 22 31.47 -33.41 18.94
C LEU A 22 31.96 -32.32 19.93
N ALA A 23 30.94 -31.74 20.60
CA ALA A 23 30.91 -31.16 21.97
C ALA A 23 31.15 -29.62 22.04
N LYS A 24 30.47 -28.78 22.83
CA LYS A 24 29.73 -28.93 24.10
C LYS A 24 28.62 -27.85 24.22
N LYS A 25 27.61 -28.14 25.05
CA LYS A 25 26.61 -27.19 25.59
C LYS A 25 27.27 -26.17 26.55
N LYS A 26 26.87 -24.89 26.53
CA LYS A 26 26.77 -23.98 27.71
C LYS A 26 25.73 -22.85 27.50
N LYS A 27 25.22 -22.37 28.63
CA LYS A 27 24.03 -21.54 28.95
C LYS A 27 24.17 -20.04 28.58
N PRO A 28 23.07 -19.25 28.61
CA PRO A 28 23.10 -17.79 28.50
C PRO A 28 23.62 -17.16 29.81
N LEU A 29 24.47 -16.14 29.67
CA LEU A 29 25.00 -15.34 30.78
C LEU A 29 24.61 -13.88 30.56
N LEU A 30 24.19 -13.25 31.65
CA LEU A 30 23.99 -11.82 31.89
C LEU A 30 22.57 -11.28 31.73
N GLY A 31 21.76 -11.57 32.75
CA GLY A 31 21.01 -10.51 33.41
C GLY A 31 21.95 -9.69 34.30
N GLY A 32 21.76 -8.38 34.29
CA GLY A 32 22.36 -7.39 35.17
C GLY A 32 21.26 -6.42 35.55
N ASP A 33 20.66 -6.71 36.68
CA ASP A 33 19.88 -5.82 37.53
C ASP A 33 20.84 -4.79 38.12
N ASP A 34 20.57 -3.51 37.94
CA ASP A 34 21.21 -2.45 38.72
C ASP A 34 20.21 -1.29 38.86
N ASP A 35 19.45 -1.37 39.96
CA ASP A 35 18.70 -0.26 40.55
C ASP A 35 19.72 0.68 41.24
N GLU A 36 19.87 1.90 40.73
CA GLU A 36 20.30 3.03 41.57
C GLU A 36 19.34 4.21 41.42
N ASP A 37 18.52 4.37 42.47
CA ASP A 37 17.79 5.58 42.84
C ASP A 37 18.72 6.78 43.03
N VAL A 38 18.61 7.80 42.17
CA VAL A 38 19.07 9.16 42.50
C VAL A 38 17.88 10.13 42.46
N LYS A 39 17.42 10.48 43.67
CA LYS A 39 16.55 11.62 43.93
C LYS A 39 17.30 12.93 43.65
N GLY A 40 16.85 13.67 42.64
CA GLY A 40 17.22 15.07 42.42
C GLY A 40 15.99 15.95 42.28
N LYS A 41 15.61 16.66 43.34
CA LYS A 41 14.61 17.74 43.31
C LYS A 41 15.22 18.95 42.59
N GLY A 42 14.55 19.43 41.55
CA GLY A 42 14.78 20.74 40.95
C GLY A 42 13.44 21.36 40.59
N ASN A 43 13.01 22.37 41.34
CA ASN A 43 11.85 23.20 41.02
C ASN A 43 12.18 24.04 39.79
N ALA A 44 11.40 23.89 38.72
CA ALA A 44 11.36 24.84 37.61
C ALA A 44 9.96 25.46 37.59
N GLU A 45 9.92 26.77 37.81
CA GLU A 45 8.73 27.61 37.79
C GLU A 45 8.14 27.63 36.37
N THR A 46 6.96 27.04 36.20
CA THR A 46 6.16 27.22 34.99
C THR A 46 5.33 28.48 35.16
N ASN A 47 5.73 29.55 34.45
CA ASN A 47 4.93 30.74 34.23
C ASN A 47 3.79 30.38 33.24
N VAL A 48 2.66 29.91 33.77
CA VAL A 48 1.42 29.75 33.00
C VAL A 48 0.60 31.01 33.23
N GLN A 49 0.63 31.93 32.27
CA GLN A 49 -0.38 32.98 32.20
C GLN A 49 -1.66 32.35 31.65
N GLU A 50 -2.67 32.28 32.51
CA GLU A 50 -4.05 31.99 32.15
C GLU A 50 -4.54 33.05 31.17
N ILE A 51 -4.80 32.63 29.92
CA ILE A 51 -5.59 33.43 28.98
C ILE A 51 -7.03 33.30 29.46
N SER A 52 -7.48 34.31 30.19
CA SER A 52 -8.87 34.55 30.52
C SER A 52 -9.72 34.55 29.26
N ASP A 53 -10.80 33.76 29.29
CA ASP A 53 -11.85 33.68 28.28
C ASP A 53 -12.31 35.07 27.83
N PHE A 54 -12.09 35.39 26.55
CA PHE A 54 -12.68 36.54 25.87
C PHE A 54 -14.15 36.21 25.54
N THR A 55 -15.05 36.47 26.49
CA THR A 55 -16.49 36.54 26.22
C THR A 55 -16.82 37.88 25.55
N PHE A 56 -17.01 37.85 24.23
CA PHE A 56 -17.50 38.96 23.41
C PHE A 56 -19.02 39.10 23.54
N ASP A 57 -19.53 39.52 24.70
CA ASP A 57 -20.97 39.78 24.85
C ASP A 57 -21.30 40.83 25.93
N ASP A 58 -20.48 41.88 26.05
CA ASP A 58 -20.78 43.00 26.96
C ASP A 58 -20.50 44.37 26.34
N THR A 59 -20.96 44.60 25.12
CA THR A 59 -21.14 45.96 24.58
C THR A 59 -22.34 46.03 23.64
N LEU A 60 -23.55 46.00 24.18
CA LEU A 60 -24.74 46.56 23.53
C LEU A 60 -25.82 46.85 24.58
N ALA A 61 -25.65 47.98 25.26
CA ALA A 61 -26.74 48.65 25.95
C ALA A 61 -27.74 49.18 24.90
N SER A 62 -28.96 48.65 24.86
CA SER A 62 -30.12 49.37 24.33
C SER A 62 -31.45 48.80 24.85
N SER A 63 -32.21 49.68 25.50
CA SER A 63 -33.67 49.74 25.56
C SER A 63 -34.47 48.47 25.91
N SER A 64 -34.96 48.43 27.14
CA SER A 64 -36.13 47.67 27.56
C SER A 64 -37.42 48.24 26.94
N GLU A 65 -38.10 47.47 26.09
CA GLU A 65 -39.54 47.59 25.81
C GLU A 65 -40.23 46.22 25.99
N PRO A 66 -41.51 46.18 26.44
CA PRO A 66 -42.19 44.95 26.79
C PRO A 66 -42.76 44.21 25.56
N SER A 67 -42.54 42.90 25.51
CA SER A 67 -42.99 42.00 24.43
C SER A 67 -44.49 41.64 24.53
N LYS A 68 -45.16 41.68 23.37
CA LYS A 68 -46.49 41.09 23.12
C LYS A 68 -46.40 39.54 23.00
N PRO A 69 -47.49 38.78 23.25
CA PRO A 69 -47.42 37.33 23.42
C PRO A 69 -47.31 36.56 22.10
N ALA A 70 -46.60 35.43 22.14
CA ALA A 70 -46.41 34.49 21.03
C ALA A 70 -47.69 33.69 20.68
N PRO A 71 -47.91 33.31 19.40
CA PRO A 71 -49.03 32.44 19.03
C PRO A 71 -48.76 30.97 19.40
N ALA A 72 -49.86 30.26 19.67
CA ALA A 72 -49.91 28.94 20.28
C ALA A 72 -49.32 27.79 19.44
N LYS A 73 -48.74 26.81 20.15
CA LYS A 73 -48.25 25.53 19.62
C LYS A 73 -49.39 24.68 19.05
N SER A 74 -49.17 24.03 17.90
CA SER A 74 -50.06 22.99 17.35
C SER A 74 -49.84 21.64 18.05
N LYS A 75 -50.89 20.80 18.07
CA LYS A 75 -50.93 19.50 18.75
C LYS A 75 -50.08 18.44 18.01
N LYS A 76 -49.54 17.52 18.82
CA LYS A 76 -48.62 16.41 18.49
C LYS A 76 -49.26 15.38 17.53
N GLY A 77 -48.61 15.07 16.40
CA GLY A 77 -48.93 13.86 15.60
C GLY A 77 -48.81 13.93 14.07
N GLN A 78 -48.43 15.04 13.45
CA GLN A 78 -48.37 15.15 11.98
C GLN A 78 -46.97 15.59 11.51
N PRO A 79 -46.39 14.97 10.46
CA PRO A 79 -45.09 15.39 9.93
C PRO A 79 -45.16 16.83 9.40
N PRO A 80 -44.07 17.61 9.51
CA PRO A 80 -44.07 18.98 9.03
C PRO A 80 -44.31 18.99 7.51
N ALA A 81 -45.40 19.59 7.07
CA ALA A 81 -45.66 19.80 5.66
C ALA A 81 -44.54 20.68 5.06
N PRO A 82 -44.10 20.44 3.80
CA PRO A 82 -43.15 21.32 3.13
C PRO A 82 -43.71 22.75 3.12
N PRO A 83 -42.86 23.78 3.27
CA PRO A 83 -43.32 25.16 3.29
C PRO A 83 -44.04 25.45 1.97
N THR A 84 -45.36 25.61 2.03
CA THR A 84 -46.15 26.02 0.88
C THR A 84 -45.61 27.37 0.43
N LYS A 85 -45.14 27.45 -0.83
CA LYS A 85 -44.66 28.69 -1.43
C LYS A 85 -45.69 29.78 -1.12
N LYS A 86 -45.25 30.86 -0.43
CA LYS A 86 -46.12 32.00 -0.14
C LYS A 86 -46.78 32.42 -1.46
N ALA A 87 -48.09 32.62 -1.43
CA ALA A 87 -48.82 33.14 -2.59
C ALA A 87 -48.09 34.40 -3.05
N LYS A 88 -47.74 34.49 -4.33
CA LYS A 88 -47.21 35.72 -4.91
C LYS A 88 -48.23 36.81 -4.61
N ALA A 89 -47.79 37.87 -3.95
CA ALA A 89 -48.64 39.00 -3.66
C ALA A 89 -49.22 39.51 -4.99
N LYS A 90 -50.53 39.78 -5.01
CA LYS A 90 -51.16 40.36 -6.20
C LYS A 90 -50.64 41.78 -6.38
N ALA A 91 -50.45 42.21 -7.64
CA ALA A 91 -49.86 43.50 -7.97
C ALA A 91 -50.60 44.71 -7.35
N ASP A 92 -51.86 44.53 -6.95
CA ASP A 92 -52.74 45.58 -6.44
C ASP A 92 -52.90 45.55 -4.91
N ASP A 93 -51.99 44.89 -4.17
CA ASP A 93 -52.03 44.90 -2.70
C ASP A 93 -51.32 46.15 -2.13
N PRO A 94 -52.05 47.12 -1.54
CA PRO A 94 -51.50 48.41 -1.09
C PRO A 94 -50.57 48.28 0.13
N THR A 95 -50.40 47.07 0.69
CA THR A 95 -49.40 46.79 1.72
C THR A 95 -48.02 46.44 1.15
N ILE A 96 -47.88 46.30 -0.18
CA ILE A 96 -46.58 46.24 -0.85
C ILE A 96 -46.02 47.67 -0.90
N ILE A 97 -45.24 48.03 0.10
CA ILE A 97 -44.36 49.20 0.05
C ILE A 97 -43.23 48.88 -0.95
N GLY A 98 -43.55 48.80 -2.24
CA GLY A 98 -42.62 48.56 -3.34
C GLY A 98 -41.90 49.83 -3.81
N TYR A 99 -42.09 50.94 -3.08
CA TYR A 99 -41.61 52.28 -3.42
C TYR A 99 -40.89 52.94 -2.23
N SER A 100 -40.24 52.17 -1.35
CA SER A 100 -39.34 52.76 -0.36
C SER A 100 -38.17 53.44 -1.07
N ALA A 101 -37.77 54.63 -0.62
CA ALA A 101 -36.62 55.35 -1.19
C ALA A 101 -35.36 54.45 -1.25
N SER A 102 -35.20 53.59 -0.24
CA SER A 102 -34.15 52.56 -0.19
C SER A 102 -34.16 51.56 -1.36
N ALA A 103 -35.33 51.19 -1.88
CA ALA A 103 -35.42 50.24 -3.00
C ALA A 103 -34.98 50.91 -4.31
N LYS A 104 -35.35 52.17 -4.52
CA LYS A 104 -34.89 52.96 -5.68
C LYS A 104 -33.41 53.27 -5.62
N ASP A 105 -32.90 53.58 -4.43
CA ASP A 105 -31.47 53.78 -4.21
C ASP A 105 -30.70 52.49 -4.49
N ALA A 106 -31.22 51.32 -4.05
CA ALA A 106 -30.64 50.02 -4.36
C ALA A 106 -30.66 49.69 -5.87
N GLU A 107 -31.77 49.98 -6.56
CA GLU A 107 -31.86 49.82 -8.03
C GLU A 107 -30.87 50.74 -8.76
N ARG A 108 -30.72 51.99 -8.31
CA ARG A 108 -29.75 52.93 -8.90
C ARG A 108 -28.32 52.43 -8.70
N LEU A 109 -28.00 51.95 -7.50
CA LEU A 109 -26.68 51.38 -7.18
C LEU A 109 -26.42 50.10 -7.97
N ALA A 110 -27.43 49.23 -8.15
CA ALA A 110 -27.31 48.03 -8.97
C ALA A 110 -27.05 48.38 -10.44
N ALA A 111 -27.81 49.32 -11.01
CA ALA A 111 -27.60 49.77 -12.39
C ALA A 111 -26.25 50.48 -12.59
N GLU A 112 -25.78 51.23 -11.60
CA GLU A 112 -24.44 51.83 -11.60
C GLU A 112 -23.36 50.75 -11.56
N ALA A 113 -23.57 49.68 -10.78
CA ALA A 113 -22.65 48.56 -10.69
C ALA A 113 -22.61 47.73 -11.99
N GLU A 114 -23.75 47.49 -12.66
CA GLU A 114 -23.81 46.83 -13.98
C GLU A 114 -23.10 47.63 -15.08
N GLN A 115 -23.15 48.96 -15.01
CA GLN A 115 -22.46 49.83 -15.96
C GLN A 115 -20.95 49.83 -15.75
N GLN A 116 -20.49 49.67 -14.51
CA GLN A 116 -19.07 49.57 -14.18
C GLN A 116 -18.50 48.20 -14.56
N ASP A 117 -19.26 47.13 -14.31
CA ASP A 117 -18.87 45.77 -14.62
C ASP A 117 -20.09 44.90 -15.00
N ALA A 118 -20.17 44.53 -16.28
CA ALA A 118 -21.22 43.67 -16.80
C ALA A 118 -21.10 42.20 -16.32
N SER A 119 -19.94 41.80 -15.77
CA SER A 119 -19.69 40.45 -15.24
C SER A 119 -20.04 40.30 -13.76
N LEU A 120 -20.45 41.38 -13.08
CA LEU A 120 -20.71 41.40 -11.63
C LEU A 120 -21.72 40.35 -11.16
N TYR A 121 -22.70 40.03 -12.01
CA TYR A 121 -23.76 39.06 -11.72
C TYR A 121 -23.58 37.72 -12.46
N ASP A 122 -22.47 37.51 -13.17
CA ASP A 122 -22.18 36.28 -13.91
C ASP A 122 -21.58 35.19 -13.00
N TYR A 123 -22.37 34.75 -12.02
CA TYR A 123 -21.98 33.71 -11.08
C TYR A 123 -21.75 32.34 -11.75
N ASP A 124 -22.48 32.07 -12.83
CA ASP A 124 -22.39 30.81 -13.56
C ASP A 124 -21.00 30.68 -14.23
N SER A 125 -20.45 31.76 -14.81
CA SER A 125 -19.10 31.71 -15.41
C SER A 125 -18.00 31.33 -14.42
N ALA A 126 -18.04 31.87 -13.19
CA ALA A 126 -17.09 31.56 -12.15
C ALA A 126 -17.27 30.11 -11.65
N PHE A 127 -18.52 29.68 -11.48
CA PHE A 127 -18.83 28.31 -11.10
C PHE A 127 -18.33 27.30 -12.14
N ASP A 128 -18.60 27.57 -13.41
CA ASP A 128 -18.17 26.76 -14.55
C ASP A 128 -16.65 26.71 -14.66
N ALA A 129 -15.97 27.84 -14.43
CA ALA A 129 -14.50 27.89 -14.42
C ALA A 129 -13.88 27.04 -13.31
N LEU A 130 -14.44 27.09 -12.10
CA LEU A 130 -13.99 26.25 -10.98
C LEU A 130 -14.19 24.76 -11.30
N HIS A 131 -15.33 24.39 -11.87
CA HIS A 131 -15.67 23.00 -12.17
C HIS A 131 -14.88 22.46 -13.35
N ALA A 132 -14.70 23.25 -14.42
CA ALA A 132 -13.84 22.91 -15.55
C ALA A 132 -12.38 22.70 -15.11
N ARG A 133 -11.85 23.54 -14.21
CA ARG A 133 -10.50 23.35 -13.65
C ARG A 133 -10.40 22.08 -12.82
N GLN A 134 -11.39 21.79 -11.98
CA GLN A 134 -11.44 20.55 -11.21
C GLN A 134 -11.51 19.31 -12.13
N ALA A 135 -12.31 19.36 -13.20
CA ALA A 135 -12.40 18.31 -14.19
C ALA A 135 -11.06 18.10 -14.93
N ALA A 136 -10.36 19.17 -15.30
CA ALA A 136 -9.04 19.10 -15.92
C ALA A 136 -8.00 18.46 -14.96
N ILE A 137 -8.00 18.85 -13.68
CA ILE A 137 -7.14 18.23 -12.65
C ILE A 137 -7.49 16.74 -12.48
N ALA A 138 -8.77 16.39 -12.49
CA ALA A 138 -9.21 15.01 -12.38
C ALA A 138 -8.80 14.16 -13.60
N ALA A 139 -8.87 14.73 -14.81
CA ALA A 139 -8.40 14.10 -16.04
C ALA A 139 -6.89 13.85 -16.00
N ALA A 140 -6.10 14.88 -15.66
CA ALA A 140 -4.65 14.75 -15.50
C ALA A 140 -4.28 13.69 -14.44
N ARG A 141 -5.00 13.64 -13.30
CA ARG A 141 -4.80 12.59 -12.28
C ARG A 141 -5.10 11.19 -12.79
N LYS A 142 -6.08 11.01 -13.68
CA LYS A 142 -6.41 9.70 -14.30
C LYS A 142 -5.31 9.27 -15.26
N GLU A 143 -4.78 10.19 -16.08
CA GLU A 143 -3.65 9.92 -16.97
C GLU A 143 -2.39 9.55 -16.18
N ASP A 144 -2.08 10.31 -15.13
CA ASP A 144 -0.98 10.00 -14.20
C ASP A 144 -1.16 8.63 -13.54
N ALA A 145 -2.40 8.27 -13.15
CA ALA A 145 -2.68 6.98 -12.55
C ALA A 145 -2.48 5.83 -13.55
N ALA A 146 -2.79 6.03 -14.83
CA ALA A 146 -2.55 5.05 -15.88
C ALA A 146 -1.04 4.89 -16.20
N ALA A 147 -0.26 5.97 -16.12
CA ALA A 147 1.18 5.94 -16.36
C ALA A 147 2.02 5.53 -15.12
N ARG A 148 1.43 5.56 -13.92
CA ARG A 148 2.17 5.33 -12.67
C ARG A 148 2.68 3.91 -12.54
N LYS A 149 3.99 3.80 -12.31
CA LYS A 149 4.65 2.58 -11.85
C LYS A 149 4.12 2.16 -10.47
N PRO A 150 4.20 0.86 -10.13
CA PRO A 150 3.75 0.36 -8.83
C PRO A 150 4.52 1.02 -7.69
N LYS A 151 3.76 1.56 -6.72
CA LYS A 151 4.25 2.43 -5.63
C LYS A 151 5.42 1.86 -4.81
N TYR A 152 5.52 0.54 -4.71
CA TYR A 152 6.43 -0.12 -3.77
C TYR A 152 7.56 -0.92 -4.41
N ILE A 153 7.54 -1.16 -5.73
CA ILE A 153 8.55 -2.02 -6.36
C ILE A 153 9.94 -1.39 -6.26
N ASP A 154 10.05 -0.10 -6.56
CA ASP A 154 11.33 0.61 -6.49
C ASP A 154 11.85 0.68 -5.04
N ALA A 155 10.95 0.83 -4.07
CA ALA A 155 11.30 0.78 -2.65
C ALA A 155 11.78 -0.61 -2.18
N LEU A 156 11.23 -1.68 -2.76
CA LEU A 156 11.70 -3.04 -2.49
C LEU A 156 13.09 -3.27 -3.08
N PHE A 157 13.35 -2.78 -4.30
CA PHE A 157 14.67 -2.87 -4.92
C PHE A 157 15.70 -2.06 -4.14
N SER A 158 15.40 -0.80 -3.80
CA SER A 158 16.30 0.05 -3.02
C SER A 158 16.57 -0.53 -1.63
N ALA A 159 15.56 -1.09 -0.95
CA ALA A 159 15.76 -1.77 0.33
C ALA A 159 16.62 -3.05 0.18
N SER A 160 16.47 -3.78 -0.93
CA SER A 160 17.32 -4.96 -1.19
C SER A 160 18.77 -4.56 -1.45
N GLU A 161 19.00 -3.45 -2.14
CA GLU A 161 20.33 -2.89 -2.40
C GLU A 161 20.97 -2.36 -1.11
N GLN A 162 20.21 -1.64 -0.29
CA GLN A 162 20.63 -1.19 1.04
C GLN A 162 21.08 -2.37 1.90
N ARG A 163 20.28 -3.44 1.99
CA ARG A 163 20.67 -4.64 2.75
C ARG A 163 21.93 -5.31 2.21
N LYS A 164 22.14 -5.33 0.89
CA LYS A 164 23.38 -5.86 0.31
C LYS A 164 24.58 -5.01 0.73
N LYS A 165 24.46 -3.68 0.69
CA LYS A 165 25.50 -2.76 1.19
C LYS A 165 25.76 -2.97 2.68
N ASP A 166 24.71 -3.11 3.48
CA ASP A 166 24.82 -3.38 4.93
C ASP A 166 25.52 -4.71 5.23
N GLN A 167 25.21 -5.75 4.46
CA GLN A 167 25.87 -7.05 4.59
C GLN A 167 27.36 -6.97 4.27
N LEU A 168 27.74 -6.22 3.23
CA LEU A 168 29.15 -5.98 2.90
C LEU A 168 29.84 -5.19 4.03
N ARG A 169 29.24 -4.09 4.49
CA ARG A 169 29.76 -3.31 5.64
C ARG A 169 29.93 -4.16 6.90
N ALA A 170 28.96 -5.02 7.21
CA ALA A 170 29.01 -5.91 8.36
C ALA A 170 30.14 -6.95 8.23
N ARG A 171 30.37 -7.48 7.03
CA ARG A 171 31.48 -8.40 6.75
C ARG A 171 32.83 -7.70 6.88
N ASP A 172 32.96 -6.48 6.39
CA ASP A 172 34.20 -5.72 6.48
C ASP A 172 34.52 -5.34 7.94
N LYS A 173 33.52 -4.91 8.71
CA LYS A 173 33.66 -4.65 10.16
C LYS A 173 34.00 -5.93 10.94
N LEU A 174 33.43 -7.07 10.55
CA LEU A 174 33.77 -8.37 11.16
C LEU A 174 35.22 -8.76 10.87
N LEU A 175 35.68 -8.61 9.63
CA LEU A 175 37.07 -8.84 9.24
C LEU A 175 38.06 -7.88 9.92
N ALA A 176 37.67 -6.63 10.14
CA ALA A 176 38.46 -5.68 10.92
C ALA A 176 38.57 -6.14 12.38
N ARG A 177 37.44 -6.54 13.00
CA ARG A 177 37.39 -7.05 14.37
C ARG A 177 38.20 -8.34 14.55
N GLU A 178 38.19 -9.25 13.57
CA GLU A 178 39.01 -10.45 13.58
C GLU A 178 40.50 -10.11 13.56
N ARG A 179 40.92 -9.13 12.73
CA ARG A 179 42.31 -8.66 12.71
C ARG A 179 42.74 -7.96 13.99
N GLU A 180 41.85 -7.19 14.60
CA GLU A 180 42.10 -6.57 15.91
C GLU A 180 42.24 -7.62 17.01
N ALA A 181 41.46 -8.70 16.94
CA ALA A 181 41.53 -9.82 17.88
C ALA A 181 42.80 -10.68 17.69
N GLU A 182 43.26 -10.85 16.46
CA GLU A 182 44.57 -11.46 16.13
C GLU A 182 45.74 -10.55 16.58
N GLY A 183 45.50 -9.25 16.77
CA GLY A 183 46.37 -8.31 17.47
C GLY A 183 47.84 -8.38 17.02
N ASP A 184 48.71 -8.74 17.95
CA ASP A 184 50.17 -8.79 17.76
C ASP A 184 50.66 -10.15 17.22
N GLU A 185 49.80 -11.18 17.09
CA GLU A 185 50.20 -12.53 16.65
C GLU A 185 50.79 -12.53 15.23
N PHE A 186 50.49 -11.49 14.46
CA PHE A 186 50.97 -11.28 13.09
C PHE A 186 51.67 -9.91 12.91
N ALA A 187 52.09 -9.25 14.00
CA ALA A 187 52.80 -7.97 13.92
C ALA A 187 54.15 -8.08 13.19
N ASP A 188 54.84 -9.21 13.33
CA ASP A 188 56.12 -9.49 12.67
C ASP A 188 55.99 -9.85 11.18
N LYS A 189 54.76 -9.95 10.65
CA LYS A 189 54.51 -10.30 9.24
C LYS A 189 53.99 -9.09 8.46
N ASP A 190 54.45 -8.97 7.23
CA ASP A 190 54.07 -7.87 6.35
C ASP A 190 52.56 -7.89 6.02
N LYS A 191 51.90 -6.73 6.16
CA LYS A 191 50.48 -6.54 5.87
C LYS A 191 50.28 -6.18 4.40
N PHE A 192 49.84 -7.15 3.58
CA PHE A 192 49.54 -6.91 2.18
C PHE A 192 48.04 -6.66 1.96
N VAL A 193 47.69 -5.43 1.59
CA VAL A 193 46.33 -5.06 1.20
C VAL A 193 46.29 -4.86 -0.32
N THR A 194 45.41 -5.59 -1.00
CA THR A 194 45.23 -5.45 -2.45
C THR A 194 44.64 -4.07 -2.79
N GLY A 195 45.04 -3.46 -3.90
CA GLY A 195 44.52 -2.16 -4.32
C GLY A 195 43.00 -2.12 -4.45
N ALA A 196 42.39 -3.25 -4.85
CA ALA A 196 40.94 -3.40 -4.94
C ALA A 196 40.24 -3.30 -3.56
N TYR A 197 40.85 -3.86 -2.50
CA TYR A 197 40.29 -3.78 -1.15
C TYR A 197 40.39 -2.36 -0.57
N LYS A 198 41.49 -1.64 -0.85
CA LYS A 198 41.60 -0.22 -0.46
C LYS A 198 40.53 0.62 -1.15
N ALA A 199 40.32 0.42 -2.45
CA ALA A 199 39.28 1.10 -3.21
C ALA A 199 37.86 0.77 -2.67
N GLN A 200 37.60 -0.50 -2.34
CA GLN A 200 36.32 -0.92 -1.74
C GLN A 200 36.09 -0.27 -0.37
N GLN A 201 37.14 -0.14 0.46
CA GLN A 201 37.05 0.50 1.77
C GLN A 201 36.77 2.00 1.66
N GLU A 202 37.41 2.69 0.70
CA GLU A 202 37.17 4.11 0.42
C GLU A 202 35.77 4.35 -0.15
N GLU A 203 35.29 3.48 -1.04
CA GLU A 203 33.92 3.55 -1.57
C GLU A 203 32.88 3.33 -0.46
N ALA A 204 33.10 2.36 0.42
CA ALA A 204 32.23 2.10 1.56
C ALA A 204 32.21 3.27 2.55
N ALA A 205 33.36 3.89 2.84
CA ALA A 205 33.45 5.06 3.70
C ALA A 205 32.74 6.28 3.10
N ARG A 206 32.95 6.56 1.81
CA ARG A 206 32.26 7.65 1.10
C ARG A 206 30.75 7.45 1.08
N ALA A 207 30.29 6.22 0.83
CA ALA A 207 28.86 5.90 0.84
C ALA A 207 28.23 6.07 2.24
N GLU A 208 28.97 5.76 3.32
CA GLU A 208 28.49 5.96 4.69
C GLU A 208 28.36 7.45 5.05
N GLU A 209 29.30 8.30 4.62
CA GLU A 209 29.23 9.74 4.83
C GLU A 209 28.07 10.39 4.07
N GLU A 210 27.84 9.99 2.81
CA GLU A 210 26.71 10.45 2.00
C GLU A 210 25.36 10.01 2.59
N GLU A 211 25.25 8.75 3.03
CA GLU A 211 24.06 8.26 3.72
C GLU A 211 23.83 9.01 5.03
N ARG A 212 24.88 9.29 5.81
CA ARG A 212 24.78 10.05 7.07
C ARG A 212 24.30 11.48 6.84
N LEU A 213 24.89 12.20 5.89
CA LEU A 213 24.47 13.56 5.53
C LEU A 213 23.02 13.60 5.04
N ARG A 214 22.61 12.62 4.23
CA ARG A 214 21.23 12.48 3.78
C ARG A 214 20.28 12.24 4.96
N MET A 215 20.63 11.34 5.87
CA MET A 215 19.83 11.05 7.05
C MET A 215 19.69 12.28 7.95
N GLU A 216 20.77 13.03 8.20
CA GLU A 216 20.73 14.28 8.96
C GLU A 216 19.82 15.33 8.30
N ALA A 217 19.87 15.46 6.98
CA ALA A 217 18.99 16.36 6.23
C ALA A 217 17.52 15.92 6.31
N GLU A 218 17.24 14.62 6.14
CA GLU A 218 15.88 14.07 6.27
C GLU A 218 15.33 14.23 7.70
N GLU A 219 16.16 14.05 8.73
CA GLU A 219 15.79 14.30 10.12
C GLU A 219 15.52 15.78 10.40
N ALA A 220 16.33 16.68 9.84
CA ALA A 220 16.10 18.11 9.94
C ALA A 220 14.76 18.51 9.29
N GLN A 221 14.39 17.90 8.15
CA GLN A 221 13.08 18.14 7.52
C GLN A 221 11.92 17.53 8.33
N LYS A 222 12.09 16.32 8.88
CA LYS A 222 11.08 15.69 9.75
C LYS A 222 10.83 16.53 11.00
N LYS A 223 11.88 17.12 11.59
CA LYS A 223 11.76 18.04 12.74
C LYS A 223 10.99 19.32 12.40
N LYS A 224 11.07 19.80 11.15
CA LYS A 224 10.33 20.98 10.66
C LYS A 224 8.86 20.68 10.36
N HIS A 225 8.52 19.45 10.00
CA HIS A 225 7.16 19.04 9.61
C HIS A 225 6.43 18.29 10.74
N GLY A 226 6.10 19.02 11.81
CA GLY A 226 5.10 18.57 12.79
C GLY A 226 3.66 18.70 12.27
N MET A 227 2.68 18.34 13.11
CA MET A 227 1.25 18.45 12.76
C MET A 227 0.85 19.87 12.32
N GLN A 228 1.40 20.91 12.95
CA GLN A 228 1.16 22.30 12.55
C GLN A 228 1.71 22.61 11.15
N GLY A 229 2.87 22.04 10.79
CA GLY A 229 3.45 22.17 9.46
C GLY A 229 2.59 21.51 8.38
N PHE A 230 1.99 20.36 8.68
CA PHE A 230 1.04 19.70 7.79
C PHE A 230 -0.20 20.56 7.52
N HIS A 231 -0.84 21.10 8.57
CA HIS A 231 -2.02 21.96 8.39
C HIS A 231 -1.67 23.26 7.65
N LYS A 232 -0.52 23.86 7.95
CA LYS A 232 -0.01 25.03 7.20
C LYS A 232 0.19 24.71 5.71
N GLN A 233 0.80 23.57 5.40
CA GLN A 233 0.96 23.14 4.00
C GLN A 233 -0.37 22.88 3.31
N MET A 234 -1.32 22.24 3.99
CA MET A 234 -2.65 21.99 3.44
C MET A 234 -3.39 23.30 3.13
N LEU A 235 -3.33 24.30 4.02
CA LEU A 235 -3.92 25.61 3.78
C LEU A 235 -3.23 26.34 2.62
N LEU A 236 -1.89 26.33 2.58
CA LEU A 236 -1.13 26.91 1.46
C LEU A 236 -1.46 26.23 0.12
N GLU A 237 -1.62 24.91 0.10
CA GLU A 237 -2.03 24.18 -1.11
C GLU A 237 -3.47 24.54 -1.53
N GLN A 238 -4.38 24.70 -0.56
CA GLN A 238 -5.75 25.16 -0.84
C GLN A 238 -5.77 26.59 -1.40
N GLU A 239 -5.01 27.51 -0.81
CA GLU A 239 -4.86 28.89 -1.30
C GLU A 239 -4.27 28.92 -2.71
N GLN A 240 -3.25 28.10 -2.99
CA GLN A 240 -2.67 27.98 -4.34
C GLN A 240 -3.67 27.46 -5.35
N ARG A 241 -4.41 26.39 -5.02
CA ARG A 241 -5.46 25.85 -5.89
C ARG A 241 -6.55 26.88 -6.16
N HIS A 242 -6.95 27.64 -5.13
CA HIS A 242 -7.94 28.70 -5.30
C HIS A 242 -7.40 29.83 -6.19
N ALA A 243 -6.16 30.28 -5.95
CA ALA A 243 -5.52 31.31 -6.77
C ALA A 243 -5.36 30.89 -8.23
N GLU A 244 -5.00 29.63 -8.50
CA GLU A 244 -4.97 29.08 -9.86
C GLU A 244 -6.35 29.04 -10.51
N ALA A 245 -7.38 28.70 -9.75
CA ALA A 245 -8.74 28.62 -10.26
C ALA A 245 -9.32 30.01 -10.57
N MET A 246 -9.02 31.02 -9.74
CA MET A 246 -9.36 32.43 -10.00
C MET A 246 -8.63 32.94 -11.24
N LYS A 247 -7.32 32.69 -11.37
CA LYS A 247 -6.57 33.06 -12.58
C LYS A 247 -7.14 32.40 -13.83
N TYR A 248 -7.54 31.14 -13.72
CA TYR A 248 -8.16 30.43 -14.84
C TYR A 248 -9.53 31.02 -15.21
N ALA A 249 -10.33 31.42 -14.23
CA ALA A 249 -11.59 32.13 -14.46
C ALA A 249 -11.36 33.49 -15.13
N ASP A 250 -10.39 34.26 -14.65
CA ASP A 250 -10.00 35.55 -15.23
C ASP A 250 -9.53 35.39 -16.69
N GLU A 251 -8.72 34.36 -16.97
CA GLU A 251 -8.25 34.05 -18.32
C GLU A 251 -9.39 33.58 -19.25
N ALA A 252 -10.34 32.81 -18.73
CA ALA A 252 -11.51 32.35 -19.49
C ALA A 252 -12.48 33.52 -19.79
N ALA A 253 -12.72 34.38 -18.81
CA ALA A 253 -13.49 35.62 -18.97
C ALA A 253 -12.83 36.55 -20.00
N ALA A 254 -11.50 36.72 -19.95
CA ALA A 254 -10.76 37.53 -20.92
C ALA A 254 -10.80 36.94 -22.34
N LYS A 255 -10.87 35.62 -22.49
CA LYS A 255 -11.01 34.94 -23.79
C LYS A 255 -12.45 34.90 -24.31
N GLY A 256 -13.44 35.21 -23.46
CA GLY A 256 -14.86 35.09 -23.81
C GLY A 256 -15.29 33.65 -24.07
N GLU A 257 -14.52 32.66 -23.64
CA GLU A 257 -14.86 31.25 -23.77
C GLU A 257 -15.81 30.88 -22.63
N LYS A 258 -17.08 30.64 -22.97
CA LYS A 258 -18.00 29.97 -22.06
C LYS A 258 -17.48 28.55 -21.85
N LEU A 259 -16.92 28.30 -20.67
CA LEU A 259 -16.44 26.99 -20.28
C LEU A 259 -17.65 26.08 -20.13
N VAL A 260 -17.97 25.32 -21.18
CA VAL A 260 -19.03 24.32 -21.13
C VAL A 260 -18.56 23.21 -20.20
N VAL A 261 -18.97 23.27 -18.95
CA VAL A 261 -18.94 22.12 -18.07
C VAL A 261 -19.95 21.14 -18.66
N GLU A 262 -19.49 19.96 -19.10
CA GLU A 262 -20.40 18.87 -19.41
C GLU A 262 -21.24 18.62 -18.15
N GLU A 263 -22.54 18.96 -18.20
CA GLU A 263 -23.44 18.67 -17.09
C GLU A 263 -23.35 17.19 -16.77
N GLU A 264 -23.10 16.89 -15.50
CA GLU A 264 -23.05 15.51 -15.02
C GLU A 264 -24.39 14.85 -15.38
N LYS A 265 -24.34 13.86 -16.29
CA LYS A 265 -25.53 13.16 -16.76
C LYS A 265 -26.36 12.73 -15.57
N THR A 266 -27.63 13.11 -15.56
CA THR A 266 -28.54 12.75 -14.46
C THR A 266 -28.54 11.23 -14.24
N ASP A 267 -28.76 10.79 -13.00
CA ASP A 267 -28.84 9.36 -12.64
C ASP A 267 -29.80 8.57 -13.55
N ARG A 268 -30.84 9.22 -14.09
CA ARG A 268 -31.74 8.66 -15.10
C ARG A 268 -31.04 8.35 -16.43
N GLN A 269 -30.30 9.32 -16.98
CA GLN A 269 -29.53 9.14 -18.21
C GLN A 269 -28.42 8.10 -18.03
N VAL A 270 -27.76 8.09 -16.87
CA VAL A 270 -26.75 7.08 -16.53
C VAL A 270 -27.38 5.68 -16.47
N ALA A 271 -28.58 5.55 -15.89
CA ALA A 271 -29.31 4.27 -15.85
C ALA A 271 -29.77 3.81 -17.24
N GLU A 272 -30.22 4.73 -18.10
CA GLU A 272 -30.59 4.43 -19.49
C GLU A 272 -29.38 3.97 -20.31
N GLU A 273 -28.25 4.66 -20.18
CA GLU A 273 -26.99 4.27 -20.83
C GLU A 273 -26.52 2.89 -20.32
N ALA A 274 -26.61 2.64 -19.02
CA ALA A 274 -26.27 1.34 -18.44
C ALA A 274 -27.22 0.22 -18.90
N ARG A 275 -28.52 0.50 -19.05
CA ARG A 275 -29.49 -0.44 -19.64
C ARG A 275 -29.22 -0.70 -21.12
N ALA A 276 -28.83 0.33 -21.88
CA ALA A 276 -28.39 0.19 -23.27
C ALA A 276 -27.11 -0.66 -23.39
N GLN A 277 -26.22 -0.58 -22.39
CA GLN A 277 -25.05 -1.46 -22.23
C GLN A 277 -25.42 -2.87 -21.72
N GLY A 278 -26.70 -3.19 -21.54
CA GLY A 278 -27.19 -4.51 -21.11
C GLY A 278 -27.13 -4.77 -19.60
N LYS A 279 -26.91 -3.73 -18.77
CA LYS A 279 -26.92 -3.85 -17.31
C LYS A 279 -28.32 -3.60 -16.76
N SER A 280 -28.76 -4.42 -15.80
CA SER A 280 -30.06 -4.26 -15.15
C SER A 280 -29.95 -3.23 -14.01
N VAL A 281 -30.28 -1.97 -14.27
CA VAL A 281 -30.29 -0.90 -13.27
C VAL A 281 -31.72 -0.60 -12.82
N MET A 282 -31.98 -0.68 -11.51
CA MET A 282 -33.24 -0.30 -10.87
C MET A 282 -33.20 1.17 -10.46
N LEU A 283 -34.24 1.92 -10.85
CA LEU A 283 -34.45 3.31 -10.46
C LEU A 283 -35.53 3.37 -9.38
N ASN A 284 -35.35 4.24 -8.38
CA ASN A 284 -36.36 4.55 -7.37
C ASN A 284 -37.37 5.58 -7.89
N ASP A 285 -38.47 5.84 -7.17
CA ASP A 285 -39.53 6.77 -7.59
C ASP A 285 -39.04 8.22 -7.79
N ALA A 286 -37.96 8.61 -7.11
CA ALA A 286 -37.28 9.89 -7.31
C ALA A 286 -36.47 9.96 -8.62
N GLY A 287 -36.25 8.82 -9.30
CA GLY A 287 -35.37 8.73 -10.46
C GLY A 287 -33.89 8.55 -10.13
N GLU A 288 -33.56 8.25 -8.89
CA GLU A 288 -32.21 7.92 -8.44
C GLU A 288 -31.95 6.42 -8.59
N ILE A 289 -30.68 6.04 -8.78
CA ILE A 289 -30.30 4.63 -8.92
C ILE A 289 -30.33 3.96 -7.55
N ALA A 290 -31.22 2.98 -7.39
CA ALA A 290 -31.46 2.30 -6.11
C ALA A 290 -30.23 1.51 -5.61
N ASP A 291 -29.42 0.96 -6.53
CA ASP A 291 -28.14 0.33 -6.20
C ASP A 291 -27.06 0.68 -7.25
N ARG A 292 -26.12 1.55 -6.86
CA ARG A 292 -25.01 1.97 -7.73
C ARG A 292 -24.08 0.83 -8.14
N ARG A 293 -24.11 -0.32 -7.46
CA ARG A 293 -23.33 -1.50 -7.85
C ARG A 293 -23.79 -2.08 -9.18
N GLN A 294 -25.06 -1.88 -9.54
CA GLN A 294 -25.62 -2.35 -10.82
C GLN A 294 -25.03 -1.60 -12.04
N LEU A 295 -24.40 -0.44 -11.82
CA LEU A 295 -23.65 0.29 -12.86
C LEU A 295 -22.27 -0.30 -13.13
N LEU A 296 -21.70 -1.01 -12.17
CA LEU A 296 -20.38 -1.60 -12.29
C LEU A 296 -20.42 -2.73 -13.32
N SER A 297 -19.34 -2.90 -14.07
CA SER A 297 -19.21 -4.07 -14.95
C SER A 297 -19.28 -5.34 -14.11
N ALA A 298 -20.16 -6.26 -14.49
CA ALA A 298 -20.25 -7.58 -13.86
C ALA A 298 -18.95 -8.35 -14.16
N GLY A 299 -17.98 -8.26 -13.25
CA GLY A 299 -16.70 -8.90 -13.45
C GLY A 299 -15.71 -8.49 -12.38
N LEU A 300 -15.47 -9.38 -11.43
CA LEU A 300 -14.17 -9.42 -10.78
C LEU A 300 -13.14 -9.59 -11.92
N ASN A 301 -12.15 -8.70 -12.05
CA ASN A 301 -11.03 -8.79 -13.01
C ASN A 301 -10.11 -10.01 -12.71
N ILE A 302 -10.68 -11.17 -12.39
CA ILE A 302 -10.00 -12.45 -12.45
C ILE A 302 -10.05 -12.85 -13.92
N VAL A 303 -8.92 -12.74 -14.60
CA VAL A 303 -8.64 -13.50 -15.82
C VAL A 303 -9.04 -14.95 -15.52
N ALA A 304 -10.06 -15.46 -16.21
CA ALA A 304 -10.57 -16.80 -15.99
C ALA A 304 -9.45 -17.81 -16.22
N LYS A 305 -8.87 -18.33 -15.13
CA LYS A 305 -8.02 -19.51 -15.17
C LYS A 305 -8.93 -20.67 -15.61
N PRO A 306 -8.57 -21.48 -16.63
CA PRO A 306 -9.43 -22.58 -17.07
C PRO A 306 -9.68 -23.56 -15.92
N LYS A 307 -10.96 -23.78 -15.61
CA LYS A 307 -11.44 -24.63 -14.52
C LYS A 307 -11.00 -26.08 -14.72
N SER A 308 -10.33 -26.67 -13.73
CA SER A 308 -10.44 -28.10 -13.45
C SER A 308 -11.63 -28.34 -12.50
N ALA A 309 -12.26 -29.49 -12.65
CA ALA A 309 -13.56 -29.82 -12.09
C ALA A 309 -13.54 -30.09 -10.56
N ALA A 310 -14.59 -29.56 -9.93
CA ALA A 310 -15.36 -30.09 -8.80
C ALA A 310 -14.67 -30.65 -7.54
N SER A 311 -14.91 -29.98 -6.42
CA SER A 311 -15.43 -30.63 -5.21
C SER A 311 -16.53 -29.76 -4.59
N LYS A 312 -17.68 -30.38 -4.31
CA LYS A 312 -18.84 -29.76 -3.65
C LYS A 312 -18.74 -29.99 -2.14
N GLY A 313 -18.97 -28.91 -1.38
CA GLY A 313 -19.79 -28.93 -0.16
C GLY A 313 -19.07 -29.01 1.18
N THR A 314 -19.12 -27.91 1.95
CA THR A 314 -19.60 -27.95 3.34
C THR A 314 -20.21 -26.60 3.73
N ALA A 315 -21.28 -26.72 4.51
CA ALA A 315 -22.25 -25.76 5.03
C ALA A 315 -21.76 -24.40 5.57
N GLN A 316 -22.68 -23.44 5.48
CA GLN A 316 -22.78 -22.22 6.27
C GLN A 316 -22.62 -22.53 7.77
N GLN A 317 -21.81 -21.74 8.47
CA GLN A 317 -21.94 -21.53 9.91
C GLN A 317 -22.12 -20.05 10.18
N ASP A 318 -23.27 -19.75 10.78
CA ASP A 318 -23.60 -18.47 11.39
C ASP A 318 -22.54 -18.07 12.41
N ARG A 319 -22.02 -16.86 12.29
CA ARG A 319 -21.20 -16.22 13.33
C ARG A 319 -22.13 -15.46 14.27
N PRO A 320 -22.11 -15.69 15.59
CA PRO A 320 -22.78 -14.80 16.52
C PRO A 320 -22.05 -13.46 16.58
N ALA A 321 -22.81 -12.37 16.51
CA ALA A 321 -22.32 -11.02 16.75
C ALA A 321 -21.85 -10.89 18.21
N VAL A 322 -20.54 -10.68 18.40
CA VAL A 322 -19.96 -10.41 19.72
C VAL A 322 -19.94 -8.90 19.97
N ASN A 323 -20.60 -8.49 21.06
CA ASN A 323 -20.62 -7.13 21.60
C ASN A 323 -19.18 -6.59 21.81
N PRO A 324 -18.86 -5.35 21.42
CA PRO A 324 -17.50 -4.79 21.49
C PRO A 324 -17.08 -4.33 22.90
N LEU A 325 -17.86 -4.61 23.95
CA LEU A 325 -17.63 -4.08 25.30
C LEU A 325 -17.33 -5.18 26.32
N THR A 326 -16.25 -5.93 26.13
CA THR A 326 -15.70 -6.79 27.18
C THR A 326 -14.18 -6.76 27.14
N TYR A 327 -13.60 -6.01 28.07
CA TYR A 327 -12.16 -5.95 28.30
C TYR A 327 -11.71 -7.28 28.92
N GLN A 328 -11.22 -8.19 28.09
CA GLN A 328 -10.56 -9.43 28.53
C GLN A 328 -9.05 -9.19 28.66
N PRO A 329 -8.40 -9.65 29.74
CA PRO A 329 -6.98 -9.39 29.99
C PRO A 329 -6.12 -9.96 28.87
N LYS A 330 -5.23 -9.12 28.31
CA LYS A 330 -4.40 -9.41 27.13
C LYS A 330 -3.56 -10.69 27.25
N VAL A 331 -3.24 -11.11 28.48
CA VAL A 331 -2.42 -12.29 28.79
C VAL A 331 -3.08 -13.61 28.35
N ALA A 332 -4.41 -13.73 28.48
CA ALA A 332 -5.13 -14.95 28.10
C ALA A 332 -5.20 -15.16 26.56
N LYS A 333 -5.18 -14.07 25.78
CA LYS A 333 -5.17 -14.13 24.30
C LYS A 333 -3.82 -14.57 23.74
N HIS A 334 -2.71 -14.22 24.39
CA HIS A 334 -1.38 -14.67 23.98
C HIS A 334 -1.21 -16.18 24.19
N ALA A 335 -1.60 -16.71 25.35
CA ALA A 335 -1.52 -18.15 25.62
C ALA A 335 -2.37 -19.00 24.65
N GLN A 336 -3.53 -18.52 24.22
CA GLN A 336 -4.36 -19.21 23.21
C GLN A 336 -3.71 -19.19 21.83
N ARG A 337 -3.10 -18.06 21.43
CA ARG A 337 -2.39 -17.94 20.15
C ARG A 337 -1.16 -18.84 20.13
N GLU A 338 -0.38 -18.88 21.21
CA GLU A 338 0.80 -19.73 21.32
C GLU A 338 0.47 -21.21 21.16
N ARG A 339 -0.62 -21.66 21.80
CA ARG A 339 -1.11 -23.05 21.64
C ARG A 339 -1.55 -23.34 20.20
N GLN A 340 -2.24 -22.40 19.54
CA GLN A 340 -2.65 -22.53 18.14
C GLN A 340 -1.43 -22.54 17.19
N THR A 341 -0.44 -21.68 17.43
CA THR A 341 0.78 -21.65 16.61
C THR A 341 1.63 -22.89 16.80
N ALA A 342 1.71 -23.42 18.03
CA ALA A 342 2.42 -24.67 18.31
C ALA A 342 1.76 -25.87 17.61
N MET A 343 0.43 -25.95 17.61
CA MET A 343 -0.32 -27.00 16.90
C MET A 343 -0.08 -26.95 15.38
N ILE A 344 -0.08 -25.75 14.79
CA ILE A 344 0.19 -25.58 13.36
C ILE A 344 1.65 -25.92 13.03
N ALA A 345 2.60 -25.51 13.88
CA ALA A 345 4.01 -25.85 13.71
C ALA A 345 4.21 -27.37 13.75
N GLU A 346 3.57 -28.06 14.71
CA GLU A 346 3.62 -29.52 14.81
C GLU A 346 3.02 -30.21 13.57
N GLN A 347 1.92 -29.69 13.02
CA GLN A 347 1.35 -30.21 11.78
C GLN A 347 2.29 -30.03 10.57
N ILE A 348 2.98 -28.90 10.48
CA ILE A 348 3.96 -28.62 9.42
C ILE A 348 5.18 -29.55 9.57
N GLU A 349 5.67 -29.74 10.80
CA GLU A 349 6.78 -30.67 11.08
C GLU A 349 6.41 -32.13 10.83
N ALA A 350 5.19 -32.55 11.17
CA ALA A 350 4.71 -33.90 10.88
C ALA A 350 4.59 -34.11 9.36
N ALA A 351 4.10 -33.12 8.62
CA ALA A 351 4.03 -33.17 7.17
C ALA A 351 5.41 -33.18 6.51
N SER A 352 6.37 -32.41 7.03
CA SER A 352 7.74 -32.39 6.50
C SER A 352 8.48 -33.71 6.78
N LYS A 353 8.27 -34.31 7.95
CA LYS A 353 8.79 -35.65 8.29
C LYS A 353 8.21 -36.73 7.38
N ARG A 354 6.89 -36.77 7.19
CA ARG A 354 6.25 -37.72 6.26
C ARG A 354 6.80 -37.59 4.83
N LYS A 355 6.96 -36.36 4.34
CA LYS A 355 7.57 -36.13 3.02
C LYS A 355 9.02 -36.60 2.96
N ALA A 356 9.81 -36.34 4.00
CA ALA A 356 11.19 -36.81 4.04
C ALA A 356 11.29 -38.34 4.07
N ASP A 357 10.39 -39.01 4.80
CA ASP A 357 10.31 -40.47 4.85
C ASP A 357 9.86 -41.05 3.49
N GLU A 358 8.85 -40.45 2.85
CA GLU A 358 8.39 -40.81 1.50
C GLU A 358 9.50 -40.64 0.46
N GLU A 359 10.23 -39.51 0.48
CA GLU A 359 11.37 -39.28 -0.41
C GLU A 359 12.51 -40.28 -0.16
N ALA A 360 12.76 -40.64 1.10
CA ALA A 360 13.77 -41.65 1.45
C ALA A 360 13.37 -43.05 0.96
N GLU A 361 12.09 -43.42 1.08
CA GLU A 361 11.56 -44.67 0.52
C GLU A 361 11.61 -44.69 -1.01
N GLU A 362 11.26 -43.59 -1.67
CA GLU A 362 11.38 -43.46 -3.12
C GLU A 362 12.84 -43.56 -3.57
N GLN A 363 13.77 -42.91 -2.88
CA GLN A 363 15.19 -43.05 -3.15
C GLN A 363 15.68 -44.49 -2.93
N ALA A 364 15.22 -45.16 -1.87
CA ALA A 364 15.53 -46.56 -1.63
C ALA A 364 14.99 -47.47 -2.74
N ARG A 365 13.77 -47.21 -3.24
CA ARG A 365 13.16 -47.92 -4.39
C ARG A 365 13.95 -47.66 -5.67
N ILE A 366 14.33 -46.41 -5.96
CA ILE A 366 15.16 -46.06 -7.12
C ILE A 366 16.53 -46.75 -7.02
N MET A 367 17.16 -46.75 -5.85
CA MET A 367 18.42 -47.45 -5.61
C MET A 367 18.29 -48.96 -5.78
N HIS A 368 17.20 -49.57 -5.29
CA HIS A 368 16.95 -51.00 -5.47
C HIS A 368 16.69 -51.33 -6.95
N ALA A 369 15.92 -50.50 -7.65
CA ALA A 369 15.68 -50.64 -9.08
C ALA A 369 16.99 -50.51 -9.88
N ALA A 370 17.83 -49.53 -9.56
CA ALA A 370 19.15 -49.36 -10.17
C ALA A 370 20.08 -50.56 -9.92
N LYS A 371 20.05 -51.14 -8.72
CA LYS A 371 20.80 -52.37 -8.39
C LYS A 371 20.29 -53.61 -9.13
N SER A 372 19.00 -53.68 -9.44
CA SER A 372 18.40 -54.81 -10.15
C SER A 372 18.60 -54.77 -11.67
N GLN A 373 18.89 -53.60 -12.24
CA GLN A 373 19.13 -53.45 -13.67
C GLN A 373 20.60 -53.74 -13.99
N LYS A 374 20.85 -54.70 -14.88
CA LYS A 374 22.19 -55.01 -15.38
C LYS A 374 22.76 -53.78 -16.09
N THR A 375 23.96 -53.37 -15.70
CA THR A 375 24.60 -52.21 -16.31
C THR A 375 25.04 -52.54 -17.74
N LYS A 376 25.19 -51.50 -18.58
CA LYS A 376 25.65 -51.68 -19.97
C LYS A 376 27.03 -52.34 -20.04
N GLU A 377 27.86 -52.11 -19.03
CA GLU A 377 29.20 -52.72 -18.89
C GLU A 377 29.10 -54.22 -18.60
N GLU A 378 28.20 -54.65 -17.72
CA GLU A 378 27.94 -56.08 -17.48
C GLU A 378 27.45 -56.79 -18.74
N ILE A 379 26.52 -56.16 -19.48
CA ILE A 379 26.01 -56.67 -20.76
C ILE A 379 27.13 -56.74 -21.82
N GLY A 380 28.00 -55.72 -21.88
CA GLY A 380 29.17 -55.70 -22.76
C GLY A 380 30.16 -56.83 -22.44
N SER A 381 30.53 -56.99 -21.17
CA SER A 381 31.44 -58.04 -20.71
C SER A 381 30.88 -59.45 -20.96
N ALA A 382 29.55 -59.63 -20.85
CA ALA A 382 28.90 -60.90 -21.15
C ALA A 382 28.92 -61.20 -22.66
N LYS A 383 28.74 -60.18 -23.51
CA LYS A 383 28.82 -60.29 -24.96
C LYS A 383 30.25 -60.60 -25.43
N GLU A 384 31.26 -59.98 -24.82
CA GLU A 384 32.67 -60.26 -25.12
C GLU A 384 33.04 -61.70 -24.74
N ARG A 385 32.66 -62.17 -23.55
CA ARG A 385 32.86 -63.56 -23.12
C ARG A 385 32.13 -64.55 -24.02
N TYR A 386 30.95 -64.20 -24.53
CA TYR A 386 30.24 -65.03 -25.51
C TYR A 386 30.97 -65.09 -26.86
N LEU A 387 31.49 -63.97 -27.36
CA LEU A 387 32.25 -63.93 -28.61
C LEU A 387 33.58 -64.69 -28.51
N GLN A 388 34.27 -64.59 -27.36
CA GLN A 388 35.48 -65.37 -27.08
C GLN A 388 35.19 -66.87 -27.11
N ARG A 389 34.18 -67.34 -26.35
CA ARG A 389 33.75 -68.75 -26.41
C ARG A 389 33.36 -69.21 -27.81
N LYS A 390 32.74 -68.34 -28.60
CA LYS A 390 32.36 -68.65 -30.00
C LYS A 390 33.59 -68.78 -30.90
N ARG A 391 34.60 -67.92 -30.74
CA ARG A 391 35.87 -67.99 -31.47
C ARG A 391 36.65 -69.24 -31.09
N GLU A 392 36.80 -69.52 -29.81
CA GLU A 392 37.47 -70.72 -29.30
C GLU A 392 36.76 -72.00 -29.78
N ALA A 393 35.42 -72.03 -29.79
CA ALA A 393 34.67 -73.17 -30.32
C ALA A 393 34.83 -73.32 -31.85
N ALA A 394 34.93 -72.22 -32.60
CA ALA A 394 35.19 -72.27 -34.03
C ALA A 394 36.62 -72.75 -34.33
N GLU A 395 37.61 -72.28 -33.57
CA GLU A 395 38.99 -72.76 -33.66
C GLU A 395 39.11 -74.23 -33.26
N ALA A 396 38.40 -74.67 -32.22
CA ALA A 396 38.36 -76.08 -31.83
C ALA A 396 37.71 -76.95 -32.91
N LYS A 397 36.63 -76.47 -33.56
CA LYS A 397 36.02 -77.15 -34.70
C LYS A 397 36.93 -77.18 -35.93
N ALA A 398 37.66 -76.11 -36.21
CA ALA A 398 38.64 -76.06 -37.29
C ALA A 398 39.81 -77.03 -37.02
N LYS A 399 40.29 -77.10 -35.78
CA LYS A 399 41.31 -78.07 -35.34
C LYS A 399 40.82 -79.52 -35.40
N ALA A 400 39.52 -79.76 -35.18
CA ALA A 400 38.92 -81.09 -35.29
C ALA A 400 38.65 -81.52 -36.75
N ALA A 401 38.43 -80.58 -37.67
CA ALA A 401 38.21 -80.85 -39.09
C ALA A 401 39.50 -80.94 -39.93
N GLY A 402 40.63 -80.51 -39.37
CA GLY A 402 41.96 -80.58 -40.01
C GLY A 402 42.79 -81.80 -39.59
N LYS A 403 42.15 -82.89 -39.15
CA LYS A 403 42.81 -84.12 -38.70
C LYS A 403 42.34 -85.33 -39.51
#